data_AF-A0A4Q2VYT8-F1
#
_entry.id   AF-A0A4Q2VYT8-F1
#
_cell.length_a   1.000
_cell.length_b   1.000
_cell.length_c   1.000
_cell.angle_alpha   90.00
_cell.angle_beta   90.00
_cell.angle_gamma   90.00
#
_symmetry.space_group_name_H-M   'P 1'
#
loop_
_entity.id
_entity.type
_entity.pdbx_description
1 polymer ?
#
loop_
_entity_poly.entity_id
_entity_poly.type
_entity_poly.pdbx_seq_one_letter_code
_entity_poly.pdbx_strand_id
1 'polypeptide(L)' 'MEAAENAVDYYLTGGQVALDDPSFWLAALVSIAAGFLAPLPYNYARLRKYGKACH' A
#
# COMPACT_ATOMS: atom_id res chain seq x y z
N MET A 1 -0.50 4.65 4.07
CA MET A 1 -0.40 4.63 2.60
C MET A 1 1.08 4.75 2.28
N GLU A 2 1.63 5.95 2.09
CA GLU A 2 3.03 6.17 1.70
C GLU A 2 4.08 5.34 2.46
N ALA A 3 4.06 5.33 3.79
CA ALA A 3 5.05 4.59 4.57
C ALA A 3 4.96 3.06 4.34
N ALA A 4 3.75 2.53 4.12
CA ALA A 4 3.54 1.11 3.86
C ALA A 4 3.94 0.76 2.41
N GLU A 5 3.58 1.59 1.44
CA GLU A 5 4.05 1.49 0.05
C GLU A 5 5.57 1.49 -0.01
N ASN A 6 6.23 2.52 0.52
CA ASN A 6 7.69 2.63 0.45
C ASN A 6 8.40 1.48 1.19
N ALA A 7 7.85 1.00 2.31
CA ALA A 7 8.43 -0.13 3.03
C ALA A 7 8.30 -1.44 2.24
N VAL A 8 7.13 -1.72 1.65
CA VAL A 8 6.92 -2.93 0.84
C VAL A 8 7.70 -2.87 -0.46
N ASP A 9 7.72 -1.71 -1.13
CA ASP A 9 8.55 -1.50 -2.33
C ASP A 9 10.02 -1.80 -2.02
N TYR A 10 10.58 -1.14 -1.01
CA TYR A 10 11.98 -1.35 -0.64
C TYR A 10 12.28 -2.79 -0.24
N TYR A 11 11.36 -3.46 0.45
CA TYR A 11 11.50 -4.87 0.82
C TYR A 11 11.55 -5.79 -0.40
N LEU A 12 10.79 -5.48 -1.47
CA LEU A 12 10.67 -6.33 -2.66
C LEU A 12 11.71 -6.00 -3.74
N THR A 13 12.04 -4.72 -3.93
CA THR A 13 12.97 -4.24 -4.97
C THR A 13 14.39 -4.07 -4.45
N GLY A 14 14.59 -4.00 -3.13
CA GLY A 14 15.86 -3.63 -2.51
C GLY A 14 16.29 -2.20 -2.85
N GLY A 15 15.37 -1.34 -3.31
CA GLY A 15 15.66 0.01 -3.77
C GLY A 15 16.25 0.09 -5.18
N GLN A 16 16.21 -1.00 -5.96
CA GLN A 16 16.67 -1.02 -7.35
C GLN A 16 15.53 -0.75 -8.33
N VAL A 17 15.81 0.06 -9.35
CA VAL A 17 14.86 0.36 -10.42
C VAL A 17 15.24 -0.46 -11.64
N ALA A 18 14.43 -1.49 -11.95
CA ALA A 18 14.65 -2.41 -13.05
C ALA A 18 13.41 -2.46 -13.97
N LEU A 19 13.23 -1.42 -14.79
CA LEU A 19 12.04 -1.25 -15.64
C LEU A 19 11.87 -2.37 -16.69
N ASP A 20 12.97 -3.01 -17.08
CA ASP A 20 13.00 -4.10 -18.05
C ASP A 20 12.62 -5.47 -17.43
N ASP A 21 12.48 -5.53 -16.10
CA ASP A 21 12.19 -6.76 -15.36
C ASP A 21 10.69 -6.85 -14.99
N PRO A 22 9.96 -7.91 -15.40
CA PRO A 22 8.57 -8.12 -15.00
C PRO A 22 8.35 -8.19 -13.49
N SER A 23 9.34 -8.64 -12.72
CA SER A 23 9.27 -8.71 -11.25
C SER A 23 9.19 -7.33 -10.60
N PHE A 24 9.79 -6.30 -11.19
CA PHE A 24 9.70 -4.93 -10.72
C PHE A 24 8.25 -4.42 -10.79
N TRP A 25 7.55 -4.69 -11.88
CA TRP A 25 6.15 -4.31 -12.05
C TRP A 25 5.22 -5.06 -11.11
N LEU A 26 5.50 -6.34 -10.81
CA LEU A 26 4.80 -7.09 -9.77
C LEU A 26 5.04 -6.49 -8.38
N ALA A 27 6.28 -6.14 -8.06
CA ALA A 27 6.61 -5.48 -6.80
C ALA A 27 5.89 -4.12 -6.65
N ALA A 28 5.85 -3.32 -7.71
CA ALA A 28 5.11 -2.06 -7.74
C ALA A 28 3.61 -2.26 -7.48
N LEU A 29 2.99 -3.27 -8.12
CA LEU A 29 1.58 -3.58 -7.90
C LEU A 29 1.30 -4.01 -6.46
N VAL A 30 2.16 -4.83 -5.87
CA VAL A 30 2.04 -5.27 -4.46
C VAL A 30 2.25 -4.09 -3.50
N SER A 31 3.20 -3.21 -3.78
CA SER A 31 3.45 -2.00 -3.00
C SER A 31 2.22 -1.10 -2.96
N ILE A 32 1.65 -0.76 -4.12
CA ILE A 32 0.41 0.05 -4.24
C ILE A 32 -0.74 -0.60 -3.47
N ALA A 33 -0.92 -1.93 -3.62
CA ALA A 33 -1.95 -2.65 -2.89
C ALA A 33 -1.75 -2.55 -1.37
N ALA A 34 -0.51 -2.65 -0.88
CA ALA A 34 -0.19 -2.53 0.53
C ALA A 34 -0.53 -1.14 1.07
N GLY A 35 -0.18 -0.06 0.36
CA GLY A 35 -0.50 1.30 0.78
C GLY A 35 -1.99 1.62 0.73
N PHE A 36 -2.73 1.08 -0.23
CA PHE A 36 -4.19 1.18 -0.32
C PHE A 36 -4.90 0.45 0.82
N LEU A 37 -4.45 -0.77 1.14
CA LEU A 37 -5.08 -1.59 2.17
C LEU A 37 -4.73 -1.15 3.60
N ALA A 38 -3.51 -0.66 3.82
CA ALA A 38 -3.01 -0.25 5.14
C ALA A 38 -3.94 0.70 5.94
N PRO A 39 -4.54 1.77 5.37
CA PRO A 39 -5.40 2.67 6.13
C PRO A 39 -6.83 2.15 6.36
N LEU A 40 -7.28 1.12 5.62
CA LEU A 40 -8.67 0.66 5.66
C LEU A 40 -9.13 0.22 7.06
N PRO A 41 -8.39 -0.62 7.81
CA PRO A 41 -8.84 -1.07 9.14
C PRO A 41 -9.03 0.09 10.12
N TYR A 42 -8.10 1.06 10.12
CA TYR A 42 -8.18 2.23 10.99
C TYR A 42 -9.34 3.14 10.58
N ASN A 43 -9.49 3.44 9.29
CA ASN A 43 -10.56 4.29 8.79
C ASN A 43 -11.93 3.67 9.07
N TYR A 44 -12.08 2.36 8.85
CA TYR A 44 -13.31 1.65 9.16
C TYR A 44 -13.65 1.68 10.65
N ALA A 45 -12.68 1.39 11.52
CA ALA A 45 -12.87 1.44 12.97
C ALA A 45 -13.26 2.84 13.46
N ARG A 46 -12.61 3.88 12.92
CA ARG A 46 -12.93 5.29 13.21
C ARG A 46 -14.36 5.61 12.80
N LEU A 47 -14.75 5.33 11.56
CA LEU A 47 -16.08 5.64 11.02
C LEU A 47 -17.18 4.96 11.85
N ARG A 48 -17.00 3.67 12.15
CA ARG A 48 -17.91 2.90 13.00
C ARG A 48 -18.04 3.49 14.41
N LYS A 49 -16.94 3.96 15.02
CA LYS A 49 -16.96 4.58 16.35
C LYS A 49 -17.77 5.87 16.40
N TYR A 50 -17.72 6.68 15.35
CA TYR A 50 -18.39 7.99 15.29
C TYR A 50 -19.74 7.96 14.56
N GLY A 51 -20.23 6.78 14.16
CA GLY A 51 -21.49 6.66 13.41
C GLY A 51 -21.47 7.41 12.08
N LYS A 52 -20.31 7.54 11.43
CA LYS A 52 -20.15 8.21 10.14
C LYS A 52 -20.01 7.18 9.03
N ALA A 53 -20.48 7.51 7.83
CA ALA A 53 -20.30 6.72 6.62
C ALA A 53 -19.54 7.52 5.56
N CYS A 54 -18.86 6.80 4.67
CA CYS A 54 -18.38 7.36 3.41
C CYS A 54 -19.49 7.17 2.38
N HIS A 55 -20.06 8.27 1.89
CA HIS A 55 -21.27 8.37 1.05
C HIS A 55 -22.58 7.93 1.73
#